data_AF-X0X6C7-F1
#
_entry.id   AF-X0X6C7-F1
#
_cell.length_a   1.000
_cell.length_b   1.000
_cell.length_c   1.000
_cell.angle_alpha   90.00
_cell.angle_beta   90.00
_cell.angle_gamma   90.00
#
_symmetry.space_group_name_H-M   'P 1'
#
loop_
_entity.id
_entity.type
_entity.pdbx_description
1 polymer ?
#
loop_
_entity_poly.entity_id
_entity_poly.type
_entity_poly.pdbx_seq_one_letter_code
_entity_poly.pdbx_strand_id
1 'polypeptide(L)'
;NSPTLMNAGNELGMLSGCFVLPIEDSMDSIFKTLYNTAMIHKAGGGTGFDFSSLRPKGSIVGTTQGVSSGPISFLHAYDAATETIKQGGKRRGANMSVMRCDHPSIEDFLVCKQVEGGIANFNISVAITDKFMRAIRDDKDWDLVWGGKTYKTVRALTLWNKIVDGAWNNGEPGVLFIDTINKKSTIDEEIFATNPCGELPAPPNISCNLGSINLVKHMVFKEDGSAEINLDKLDETTTTAVRFLD
;
A
#
# COMPACT_ATOMS: atom_id res chain seq x y z
N ASN A 1 -0.76 5.84 -17.95
CA ASN A 1 0.36 5.81 -16.97
C ASN A 1 1.66 5.45 -17.68
N SER A 2 2.82 5.59 -17.01
CA SER A 2 4.12 5.32 -17.66
C SER A 2 4.25 3.89 -18.23
N PRO A 3 3.80 2.81 -17.54
CA PRO A 3 3.80 1.48 -18.13
C PRO A 3 3.06 1.37 -19.47
N THR A 4 1.89 1.98 -19.62
CA THR A 4 1.19 2.01 -20.92
C THR A 4 2.06 2.62 -22.02
N LEU A 5 2.69 3.77 -21.75
CA LEU A 5 3.53 4.47 -22.74
C LEU A 5 4.81 3.70 -23.07
N MET A 6 5.37 2.98 -22.10
CA MET A 6 6.62 2.24 -22.25
C MET A 6 6.42 0.87 -22.91
N ASN A 7 5.26 0.25 -22.68
CA ASN A 7 5.02 -1.15 -22.99
C ASN A 7 3.97 -1.41 -24.07
N ALA A 8 3.17 -0.42 -24.48
CA ALA A 8 2.23 -0.60 -25.58
C ALA A 8 2.97 -1.03 -26.86
N GLY A 9 2.57 -2.16 -27.44
CA GLY A 9 3.16 -2.71 -28.66
C GLY A 9 4.51 -3.41 -28.49
N ASN A 10 5.01 -3.59 -27.26
CA ASN A 10 6.22 -4.38 -26.99
C ASN A 10 5.88 -5.82 -26.55
N GLU A 11 6.91 -6.68 -26.45
CA GLU A 11 6.75 -8.10 -26.07
C GLU A 11 6.32 -8.30 -24.60
N LEU A 12 6.69 -7.39 -23.69
CA LEU A 12 6.29 -7.49 -22.27
C LEU A 12 4.80 -7.22 -22.07
N GLY A 13 4.21 -6.30 -22.85
CA GLY A 13 2.77 -6.08 -22.94
C GLY A 13 2.04 -5.59 -21.68
N MET A 14 2.73 -5.38 -20.55
CA MET A 14 2.08 -4.96 -19.30
C MET A 14 1.78 -3.45 -19.28
N LEU A 15 0.49 -3.09 -19.33
CA LEU A 15 0.04 -1.70 -19.40
C LEU A 15 -0.41 -1.14 -18.04
N SER A 16 -0.76 -2.01 -17.08
CA SER A 16 -1.13 -1.63 -15.72
C SER A 16 0.08 -1.18 -14.91
N GLY A 17 -0.12 -0.22 -14.01
CA GLY A 17 0.97 0.33 -13.19
C GLY A 17 0.94 -0.07 -11.73
N CYS A 18 -0.20 -0.54 -11.24
CA CYS A 18 -0.46 -0.72 -9.83
C CYS A 18 -1.11 -2.08 -9.58
N PHE A 19 -0.66 -2.77 -8.54
CA PHE A 19 -1.10 -4.10 -8.18
C PHE A 19 -1.20 -4.23 -6.66
N VAL A 20 -2.17 -4.98 -6.17
CA VAL A 20 -2.24 -5.43 -4.77
C VAL A 20 -2.15 -6.94 -4.76
N LEU A 21 -1.29 -7.52 -3.93
CA LEU A 21 -1.03 -8.96 -3.90
C LEU A 21 -1.31 -9.57 -2.51
N PRO A 22 -1.79 -10.83 -2.46
CA PRO A 22 -2.09 -11.49 -1.21
C PRO A 22 -0.81 -11.92 -0.49
N ILE A 23 -0.81 -11.83 0.83
CA ILE A 23 0.19 -12.49 1.68
C ILE A 23 -0.54 -13.28 2.75
N GLU A 24 -0.41 -14.60 2.71
CA GLU A 24 -0.93 -15.51 3.73
C GLU A 24 0.21 -15.99 4.64
N ASP A 25 -0.14 -16.45 5.85
CA ASP A 25 0.82 -16.91 6.87
C ASP A 25 1.40 -18.30 6.57
N SER A 26 2.01 -18.45 5.40
CA SER A 26 2.73 -19.65 4.97
C SER A 26 3.93 -19.30 4.08
N MET A 27 5.00 -20.09 4.16
CA MET A 27 6.18 -19.90 3.31
C MET A 27 5.85 -19.99 1.81
N ASP A 28 4.92 -20.86 1.45
CA ASP A 28 4.48 -21.02 0.06
C ASP A 28 3.83 -19.73 -0.46
N SER A 29 2.88 -19.16 0.27
CA SER A 29 2.25 -17.88 -0.09
C SER A 29 3.27 -16.73 -0.12
N ILE A 30 4.07 -16.59 0.95
CA ILE A 30 5.06 -15.50 1.07
C ILE A 30 6.03 -15.49 -0.12
N PHE A 31 6.57 -16.64 -0.53
CA PHE A 31 7.57 -16.68 -1.60
C PHE A 31 6.96 -16.74 -3.01
N LYS A 32 5.74 -17.27 -3.17
CA LYS A 32 4.97 -17.12 -4.42
C LYS A 32 4.63 -15.65 -4.68
N THR A 33 4.19 -14.93 -3.65
CA THR A 33 3.92 -13.49 -3.77
C THR A 33 5.19 -12.70 -4.06
N LEU A 34 6.33 -13.07 -3.49
CA LEU A 34 7.62 -12.46 -3.82
C LEU A 34 8.02 -12.72 -5.28
N TYR A 35 7.81 -13.94 -5.78
CA TYR A 35 8.01 -14.26 -7.19
C TYR A 35 7.13 -13.41 -8.11
N ASN A 36 5.84 -13.31 -7.80
CA ASN A 36 4.90 -12.49 -8.59
C ASN A 36 5.29 -11.00 -8.56
N THR A 37 5.69 -10.50 -7.39
CA THR A 37 6.23 -9.14 -7.20
C THR A 37 7.41 -8.91 -8.12
N ALA A 38 8.36 -9.86 -8.16
CA ALA A 38 9.53 -9.78 -9.02
C ALA A 38 9.16 -9.70 -10.52
N MET A 39 8.17 -10.48 -10.96
CA MET A 39 7.69 -10.44 -12.35
C MET A 39 6.99 -9.11 -12.68
N ILE A 40 6.19 -8.57 -11.76
CA ILE A 40 5.51 -7.28 -11.93
C ILE A 40 6.54 -6.13 -12.00
N HIS A 41 7.53 -6.14 -11.11
CA HIS A 41 8.59 -5.12 -11.11
C HIS A 41 9.44 -5.19 -12.38
N LYS A 42 9.75 -6.40 -12.87
CA LYS A 42 10.43 -6.59 -14.18
C LYS A 42 9.66 -5.92 -15.31
N ALA A 43 8.33 -5.95 -15.26
CA ALA A 43 7.46 -5.31 -16.25
C ALA A 43 7.17 -3.82 -15.96
N GLY A 44 7.66 -3.28 -14.84
CA GLY A 44 7.60 -1.86 -14.49
C GLY A 44 6.39 -1.45 -13.64
N GLY A 45 5.68 -2.41 -13.03
CA GLY A 45 4.57 -2.17 -12.12
C GLY A 45 5.03 -1.97 -10.67
N GLY A 46 4.16 -1.38 -9.85
CA GLY A 46 4.34 -1.27 -8.41
C GLY A 46 3.32 -2.11 -7.65
N THR A 47 3.67 -2.57 -6.45
CA THR A 47 2.93 -3.60 -5.70
C THR A 47 2.57 -3.17 -4.29
N GLY A 48 1.43 -3.63 -3.79
CA GLY A 48 0.95 -3.38 -2.45
C GLY A 48 0.65 -4.65 -1.69
N PHE A 49 0.86 -4.64 -0.38
CA PHE A 49 0.69 -5.81 0.48
C PHE A 49 0.14 -5.43 1.86
N ASP A 50 -0.70 -6.30 2.41
CA ASP A 50 -1.01 -6.30 3.85
C ASP A 50 -0.15 -7.36 4.54
N PHE A 51 0.74 -6.93 5.44
CA PHE A 51 1.60 -7.83 6.21
C PHE A 51 0.95 -8.30 7.54
N SER A 52 -0.27 -7.85 7.84
CA SER A 52 -0.97 -8.15 9.11
C SER A 52 -1.42 -9.60 9.23
N SER A 53 -1.54 -10.32 8.11
CA SER A 53 -1.86 -11.75 8.11
C SER A 53 -0.73 -12.59 8.70
N LEU A 54 0.52 -12.12 8.62
CA LEU A 54 1.69 -12.87 9.08
C LEU A 54 1.79 -12.91 10.60
N ARG A 55 2.10 -14.09 11.15
CA ARG A 55 2.22 -14.25 12.60
C ARG A 55 3.32 -13.37 13.20
N PRO A 56 3.12 -12.81 14.41
CA PRO A 56 4.13 -12.00 15.08
C PRO A 56 5.43 -12.77 15.34
N LYS A 57 6.54 -12.03 15.44
CA LYS A 57 7.85 -12.56 15.84
C LYS A 57 7.74 -13.36 17.14
N GLY A 58 8.42 -14.51 17.21
CA GLY A 58 8.38 -15.38 18.39
C GLY A 58 7.21 -16.37 18.42
N SER A 59 6.24 -16.26 17.50
CA SER A 59 5.13 -17.23 17.40
C SER A 59 5.65 -18.61 16.99
N ILE A 60 5.12 -19.68 17.58
CA ILE A 60 5.55 -21.06 17.33
C ILE A 60 5.24 -21.46 15.89
N VAL A 61 6.19 -22.15 15.23
CA VAL A 61 6.02 -22.76 13.91
C VAL A 61 5.88 -24.27 14.11
N GLY A 62 4.67 -24.80 13.99
CA GLY A 62 4.35 -26.18 14.36
C GLY A 62 5.13 -27.25 13.59
N THR A 63 5.52 -26.98 12.35
CA THR A 63 6.23 -27.95 11.49
C THR A 63 7.72 -28.07 11.78
N THR A 64 8.36 -27.00 12.27
CA THR A 64 9.81 -26.95 12.51
C THR A 64 10.18 -26.84 13.99
N GLN A 65 9.19 -26.71 14.88
CA GLN A 65 9.36 -26.38 16.30
C GLN A 65 10.18 -25.11 16.57
N GLY A 66 10.43 -24.30 15.55
CA GLY A 66 11.10 -23.02 15.65
C GLY A 66 10.14 -21.88 16.00
N VAL A 67 10.69 -20.66 16.02
CA VAL A 67 9.94 -19.42 16.22
C VAL A 67 9.89 -18.60 14.93
N SER A 68 8.79 -17.90 14.71
CA SER A 68 8.61 -17.00 13.57
C SER A 68 9.56 -15.81 13.64
N SER A 69 10.11 -15.42 12.49
CA SER A 69 10.87 -14.17 12.33
C SER A 69 9.99 -12.92 12.35
N GLY A 70 8.67 -13.07 12.17
CA GLY A 70 7.69 -11.99 12.13
C GLY A 70 7.65 -11.23 10.80
N PRO A 71 6.63 -10.37 10.60
CA PRO A 71 6.39 -9.68 9.33
C PRO A 71 7.55 -8.78 8.87
N ILE A 72 8.22 -8.09 9.80
CA ILE A 72 9.32 -7.15 9.45
C ILE A 72 10.50 -7.87 8.80
N SER A 73 10.78 -9.11 9.20
CA SER A 73 11.84 -9.91 8.57
C SER A 73 11.53 -10.22 7.11
N PHE A 74 10.27 -10.52 6.78
CA PHE A 74 9.87 -10.77 5.39
C PHE A 74 9.79 -9.48 4.57
N LEU A 75 9.42 -8.37 5.21
CA LEU A 75 9.48 -7.04 4.59
C LEU A 75 10.90 -6.71 4.12
N HIS A 76 11.94 -6.97 4.94
CA HIS A 76 13.34 -6.82 4.50
C HIS A 76 13.70 -7.74 3.32
N ALA A 77 13.17 -8.97 3.27
CA ALA A 77 13.41 -9.86 2.14
C ALA A 77 12.80 -9.32 0.83
N TYR A 78 11.59 -8.76 0.90
CA TYR A 78 10.93 -8.11 -0.23
C TYR A 78 11.67 -6.84 -0.68
N ASP A 79 12.17 -6.04 0.26
CA ASP A 79 12.96 -4.85 -0.02
C ASP A 79 14.25 -5.20 -0.78
N ALA A 80 15.00 -6.18 -0.30
CA ALA A 80 16.23 -6.66 -0.93
C ALA A 80 16.00 -7.25 -2.34
N ALA A 81 14.91 -8.01 -2.51
CA ALA A 81 14.53 -8.52 -3.82
C ALA A 81 14.21 -7.38 -4.78
N THR A 82 13.45 -6.37 -4.33
CA THR A 82 13.10 -5.19 -5.13
C THR A 82 14.34 -4.40 -5.54
N GLU A 83 15.31 -4.24 -4.63
CA GLU A 83 16.58 -3.55 -4.89
C GLU A 83 17.38 -4.23 -6.01
N THR A 84 17.27 -5.56 -6.13
CA THR A 84 17.94 -6.36 -7.16
C THR A 84 17.25 -6.22 -8.52
N ILE A 85 15.94 -5.97 -8.55
CA ILE A 85 15.11 -5.93 -9.76
C ILE A 85 14.98 -4.46 -10.20
N LYS A 86 16.09 -3.91 -10.69
CA LYS A 86 16.10 -2.60 -11.35
C LYS A 86 15.95 -2.83 -12.85
N GLN A 87 14.84 -2.37 -13.43
CA GLN A 87 14.48 -2.56 -14.84
C GLN A 87 15.48 -1.85 -15.78
N GLY A 88 16.69 -2.42 -16.00
CA GLY A 88 17.68 -1.93 -16.97
C GLY A 88 17.95 -0.42 -16.93
N GLY A 89 17.78 0.22 -15.76
CA GLY A 89 17.93 1.66 -15.56
C GLY A 89 16.71 2.56 -15.85
N LYS A 90 15.55 2.04 -16.31
CA LYS A 90 14.37 2.86 -16.64
C LYS A 90 13.45 3.16 -15.46
N ARG A 91 13.15 2.18 -14.61
CA ARG A 91 12.28 2.33 -13.43
C ARG A 91 12.73 1.42 -12.28
N ARG A 92 12.68 1.93 -11.05
CA ARG A 92 12.86 1.12 -9.83
C ARG A 92 11.51 0.53 -9.41
N GLY A 93 11.53 -0.70 -8.89
CA GLY A 93 10.35 -1.26 -8.23
C GLY A 93 9.97 -0.41 -7.02
N ALA A 94 8.67 -0.37 -6.73
CA ALA A 94 8.12 0.37 -5.61
C ALA A 94 7.03 -0.46 -4.97
N ASN A 95 7.02 -0.48 -3.64
CA ASN A 95 6.09 -1.26 -2.85
C ASN A 95 5.29 -0.39 -1.87
N MET A 96 4.11 -0.85 -1.47
CA MET A 96 3.39 -0.43 -0.27
C MET A 96 3.35 -1.60 0.72
N SER A 97 3.67 -1.35 1.98
CA SER A 97 3.40 -2.28 3.09
C SER A 97 2.38 -1.65 4.02
N VAL A 98 1.29 -2.38 4.27
CA VAL A 98 0.26 -1.98 5.22
C VAL A 98 0.33 -2.89 6.44
N MET A 99 0.13 -2.30 7.62
CA MET A 99 -0.05 -3.03 8.87
C MET A 99 -1.22 -2.47 9.67
N ARG A 100 -2.09 -3.36 10.18
CA ARG A 100 -3.20 -2.99 11.06
C ARG A 100 -2.69 -2.38 12.36
N CYS A 101 -3.40 -1.35 12.82
CA CYS A 101 -3.11 -0.67 14.09
C CYS A 101 -3.19 -1.58 15.33
N ASP A 102 -3.79 -2.76 15.24
CA ASP A 102 -3.87 -3.75 16.32
C ASP A 102 -2.93 -4.94 16.13
N HIS A 103 -2.07 -4.95 15.11
CA HIS A 103 -1.14 -6.05 14.93
C HIS A 103 -0.04 -6.04 16.02
N PRO A 104 0.34 -7.18 16.65
CA PRO A 104 1.37 -7.22 17.69
C PRO A 104 2.76 -6.72 17.28
N SER A 105 3.06 -6.74 15.98
CA SER A 105 4.31 -6.17 15.43
C SER A 105 4.21 -4.69 15.05
N ILE A 106 3.11 -3.98 15.38
CA ILE A 106 2.93 -2.59 14.98
C ILE A 106 4.05 -1.69 15.50
N GLU A 107 4.50 -1.86 16.74
CA GLU A 107 5.57 -1.02 17.29
C GLU A 107 6.90 -1.21 16.55
N ASP A 108 7.23 -2.44 16.16
CA ASP A 108 8.42 -2.75 15.33
C ASP A 108 8.26 -2.17 13.91
N PHE A 109 7.04 -2.18 13.38
CA PHE A 109 6.72 -1.60 12.08
C PHE A 109 6.87 -0.08 12.04
N LEU A 110 6.47 0.63 13.11
CA LEU A 110 6.64 2.08 13.20
C LEU A 110 8.12 2.52 13.20
N VAL A 111 9.02 1.63 13.62
CA VAL A 111 10.46 1.95 13.73
C VAL A 111 11.31 1.32 12.63
N CYS A 112 10.74 0.44 11.79
CA CYS A 112 11.52 -0.32 10.81
C CYS A 112 12.21 0.58 9.76
N LYS A 113 11.68 1.79 9.56
CA LYS A 113 12.20 2.81 8.64
C LYS A 113 12.84 4.03 9.32
N GLN A 114 13.04 4.01 10.64
CA GLN A 114 13.68 5.13 11.34
C GLN A 114 15.14 5.34 10.92
N VAL A 115 15.85 4.26 10.60
CA VAL A 115 17.20 4.34 10.03
C VAL A 115 17.08 4.38 8.51
N GLU A 116 17.47 5.52 7.93
CA GLU A 116 17.46 5.68 6.48
C GLU A 116 18.30 4.61 5.78
N GLY A 117 17.80 4.11 4.65
CA GLY A 117 18.46 3.09 3.84
C GLY A 117 18.22 1.63 4.27
N GLY A 118 17.56 1.38 5.40
CA GLY A 118 17.25 -0.01 5.84
C GLY A 118 16.13 -0.69 5.05
N ILE A 119 15.13 0.08 4.64
CA ILE A 119 14.03 -0.34 3.75
C ILE A 119 13.81 0.81 2.77
N ALA A 120 14.40 0.74 1.58
CA ALA A 120 14.39 1.86 0.64
C ALA A 120 13.28 1.78 -0.41
N ASN A 121 12.72 0.59 -0.63
CA ASN A 121 11.85 0.27 -1.76
C ASN A 121 10.37 0.10 -1.37
N PHE A 122 10.00 0.53 -0.16
CA PHE A 122 8.63 0.50 0.35
C PHE A 122 8.20 1.89 0.79
N ASN A 123 6.96 2.25 0.51
CA ASN A 123 6.18 3.10 1.39
C ASN A 123 5.56 2.24 2.49
N ILE A 124 5.44 2.76 3.70
CA ILE A 124 4.75 2.08 4.81
C ILE A 124 3.53 2.88 5.28
N SER A 125 2.44 2.18 5.60
CA SER A 125 1.22 2.81 6.14
C SER A 125 0.53 1.96 7.18
N VAL A 126 -0.11 2.62 8.15
CA VAL A 126 -0.90 1.94 9.18
C VAL A 126 -2.37 1.93 8.75
N ALA A 127 -3.00 0.75 8.77
CA ALA A 127 -4.44 0.61 8.61
C ALA A 127 -5.14 0.98 9.94
N ILE A 128 -5.79 2.14 9.92
CA ILE A 128 -6.49 2.77 11.04
C ILE A 128 -7.97 2.43 10.97
N THR A 129 -8.50 1.92 12.08
CA THR A 129 -9.94 1.65 12.24
C THR A 129 -10.64 2.80 12.95
N ASP A 130 -11.94 2.95 12.71
CA ASP A 130 -12.79 3.89 13.45
C ASP A 130 -12.80 3.56 14.95
N LYS A 131 -12.66 2.28 15.30
CA LYS A 131 -12.54 1.82 16.69
C LYS A 131 -11.27 2.37 17.35
N PHE A 132 -10.14 2.35 16.66
CA PHE A 132 -8.89 2.91 17.16
C PHE A 132 -9.00 4.43 17.34
N MET A 133 -9.59 5.14 16.37
CA MET A 133 -9.80 6.58 16.47
C MET A 133 -10.69 6.97 17.66
N ARG A 134 -11.74 6.19 17.94
CA ARG A 134 -12.54 6.37 19.16
C ARG A 134 -11.73 6.11 20.43
N ALA A 135 -10.88 5.08 20.44
CA ALA A 135 -10.02 4.78 21.59
C ALA A 135 -9.01 5.90 21.87
N ILE A 136 -8.45 6.54 20.83
CA ILE A 136 -7.59 7.72 20.99
C ILE A 136 -8.36 8.88 21.62
N ARG A 137 -9.52 9.23 21.05
CA ARG A 137 -10.33 10.36 21.52
C ARG A 137 -10.79 10.20 22.96
N ASP A 138 -11.17 8.98 23.33
CA ASP A 138 -11.71 8.68 24.66
C ASP A 138 -10.59 8.33 25.67
N ASP A 139 -9.32 8.50 25.30
CA ASP A 139 -8.13 8.11 26.07
C ASP A 139 -8.27 6.69 26.66
N LYS A 140 -8.38 5.70 25.78
CA LYS A 140 -8.54 4.27 26.12
C LYS A 140 -7.31 3.45 25.78
N ASP A 141 -7.29 2.26 26.35
CA ASP A 141 -6.35 1.21 26.00
C ASP A 141 -6.66 0.62 24.61
N TRP A 142 -5.65 0.01 24.02
CA TRP A 142 -5.68 -0.63 22.72
C TRP A 142 -4.97 -1.98 22.79
N ASP A 143 -5.71 -3.04 22.49
CA ASP A 143 -5.17 -4.39 22.47
C ASP A 143 -4.50 -4.68 21.13
N LEU A 144 -3.29 -5.23 21.20
CA LEU A 144 -2.58 -5.78 20.07
C LEU A 144 -2.90 -7.27 19.98
N VAL A 145 -3.58 -7.66 18.90
CA VAL A 145 -4.25 -8.96 18.75
C VAL A 145 -3.82 -9.63 17.44
N TRP A 146 -3.54 -10.93 17.49
CA TRP A 146 -3.36 -11.77 16.31
C TRP A 146 -3.90 -13.17 16.57
N GLY A 147 -4.56 -13.78 15.59
CA GLY A 147 -5.12 -15.14 15.71
C GLY A 147 -6.09 -15.31 16.90
N GLY A 148 -6.82 -14.25 17.27
CA GLY A 148 -7.75 -14.24 18.41
C GLY A 148 -7.08 -14.13 19.79
N LYS A 149 -5.75 -13.99 19.87
CA LYS A 149 -5.00 -13.83 21.13
C LYS A 149 -4.53 -12.38 21.29
N THR A 150 -4.76 -11.80 22.47
CA THR A 150 -4.12 -10.55 22.88
C THR A 150 -2.67 -10.80 23.29
N TYR A 151 -1.73 -10.10 22.67
CA TYR A 151 -0.29 -10.20 22.96
C TYR A 151 0.17 -9.11 23.92
N LYS A 152 -0.40 -7.91 23.79
CA LYS A 152 -0.03 -6.73 24.57
C LYS A 152 -1.17 -5.72 24.53
N THR A 153 -1.34 -4.96 25.60
CA THR A 153 -2.25 -3.81 25.65
C THR A 153 -1.41 -2.54 25.81
N VAL A 154 -1.70 -1.51 25.02
CA VAL A 154 -1.00 -0.21 25.01
C VAL A 154 -2.00 0.92 25.14
N ARG A 155 -1.55 2.13 25.49
CA ARG A 155 -2.39 3.32 25.40
C ARG A 155 -2.58 3.69 23.93
N ALA A 156 -3.84 3.88 23.49
CA ALA A 156 -4.14 4.23 22.10
C ALA A 156 -3.45 5.53 21.68
N LEU A 157 -3.49 6.54 22.55
CA LEU A 157 -2.83 7.83 22.32
C LEU A 157 -1.30 7.71 22.20
N THR A 158 -0.67 6.83 22.99
CA THR A 158 0.78 6.59 22.88
C THR A 158 1.14 5.96 21.54
N LEU A 159 0.36 4.99 21.07
CA LEU A 159 0.59 4.39 19.75
C LEU A 159 0.37 5.40 18.62
N TRP A 160 -0.68 6.23 18.73
CA TRP A 160 -0.95 7.32 17.79
C TRP A 160 0.19 8.34 17.72
N ASN A 161 0.73 8.77 18.87
CA ASN A 161 1.84 9.71 18.90
C ASN A 161 3.08 9.13 18.21
N LYS A 162 3.37 7.83 18.35
CA LYS A 162 4.47 7.19 17.61
C LYS A 162 4.28 7.25 16.09
N ILE A 163 3.05 7.12 15.60
CA ILE A 163 2.72 7.27 14.17
C ILE A 163 2.98 8.71 13.72
N VAL A 164 2.49 9.68 14.48
CA VAL A 164 2.67 11.12 14.20
C VAL A 164 4.15 11.50 14.22
N ASP A 165 4.90 11.04 15.22
CA ASP A 165 6.33 11.31 15.37
C ASP A 165 7.13 10.70 14.20
N GLY A 166 6.80 9.48 13.77
CA GLY A 166 7.39 8.89 12.57
C GLY A 166 7.15 9.77 11.34
N ALA A 167 5.89 10.10 11.07
CA ALA A 167 5.49 10.91 9.92
C ALA A 167 6.17 12.29 9.93
N TRP A 168 6.36 12.88 11.10
CA TRP A 168 7.10 14.14 11.25
C TRP A 168 8.59 13.99 10.96
N ASN A 169 9.22 12.89 11.39
CA ASN A 169 10.65 12.67 11.24
C ASN A 169 11.08 12.40 9.79
N ASN A 170 10.36 11.54 9.06
CA ASN A 170 10.78 11.10 7.72
C ASN A 170 9.63 10.95 6.71
N GLY A 171 8.43 11.41 7.04
CA GLY A 171 7.25 11.28 6.17
C GLY A 171 6.52 9.94 6.30
N GLU A 172 6.95 9.03 7.19
CA GLU A 172 6.38 7.70 7.34
C GLU A 172 6.18 7.25 8.80
N PRO A 173 5.16 6.43 9.10
CA PRO A 173 4.23 5.83 8.15
C PRO A 173 3.09 6.78 7.77
N GLY A 174 2.53 6.53 6.58
CA GLY A 174 1.21 7.05 6.21
C GLY A 174 0.10 6.39 7.00
N VAL A 175 -1.14 6.84 6.78
CA VAL A 175 -2.34 6.25 7.39
C VAL A 175 -3.38 5.91 6.33
N LEU A 176 -4.02 4.76 6.48
CA LEU A 176 -5.13 4.31 5.65
C LEU A 176 -6.34 4.10 6.56
N PHE A 177 -7.40 4.89 6.40
CA PHE A 177 -8.64 4.72 7.16
C PHE A 177 -9.45 3.55 6.60
N ILE A 178 -9.09 2.33 7.02
CA ILE A 178 -9.50 1.09 6.37
C ILE A 178 -11.01 0.83 6.46
N ASP A 179 -11.65 1.26 7.56
CA ASP A 179 -13.10 1.16 7.74
C ASP A 179 -13.84 2.06 6.73
N THR A 180 -13.31 3.27 6.47
CA THR A 180 -13.89 4.20 5.50
C THR A 180 -13.68 3.69 4.08
N ILE A 181 -12.49 3.16 3.76
CA ILE A 181 -12.19 2.53 2.47
C ILE A 181 -13.20 1.42 2.18
N ASN A 182 -13.36 0.47 3.10
CA ASN A 182 -14.27 -0.66 2.92
C ASN A 182 -15.73 -0.22 2.86
N LYS A 183 -16.17 0.70 3.73
CA LYS A 183 -17.55 1.22 3.72
C LYS A 183 -17.94 1.92 2.41
N LYS A 184 -16.97 2.52 1.72
CA LYS A 184 -17.18 3.26 0.47
C LYS A 184 -16.85 2.45 -0.79
N SER A 185 -16.27 1.27 -0.63
CA SER A 185 -15.95 0.37 -1.73
C SER A 185 -17.23 -0.11 -2.42
N THR A 186 -17.17 -0.22 -3.74
CA THR A 186 -18.20 -0.91 -4.55
C THR A 186 -17.81 -2.36 -4.86
N ILE A 187 -16.65 -2.81 -4.37
CA ILE A 187 -16.13 -4.17 -4.55
C ILE A 187 -16.61 -5.02 -3.38
N ASP A 188 -17.20 -6.18 -3.68
CA ASP A 188 -17.74 -7.15 -2.69
C ASP A 188 -16.64 -8.07 -2.13
N GLU A 189 -15.51 -7.48 -1.74
CA GLU A 189 -14.40 -8.16 -1.09
C GLU A 189 -13.67 -7.16 -0.19
N GLU A 190 -13.16 -7.64 0.95
CA GLU A 190 -12.50 -6.80 1.93
C GLU A 190 -11.15 -6.28 1.42
N ILE A 191 -10.92 -4.97 1.59
CA ILE A 191 -9.72 -4.27 1.17
C ILE A 191 -8.81 -4.09 2.39
N PHE A 192 -7.58 -4.56 2.28
CA PHE A 192 -6.59 -4.49 3.37
C PHE A 192 -5.34 -3.69 3.02
N ALA A 193 -5.12 -3.41 1.74
CA ALA A 193 -3.93 -2.70 1.27
C ALA A 193 -4.26 -1.78 0.10
N THR A 194 -3.24 -1.00 -0.30
CA THR A 194 -3.27 -0.14 -1.47
C THR A 194 -2.03 -0.38 -2.32
N ASN A 195 -2.02 0.11 -3.55
CA ASN A 195 -0.81 0.22 -4.36
C ASN A 195 0.25 1.16 -3.71
N PRO A 196 1.48 1.27 -4.26
CA PRO A 196 2.55 2.08 -3.66
C PRO A 196 2.19 3.51 -3.26
N CYS A 197 1.30 4.17 -3.99
CA CYS A 197 0.99 5.58 -3.79
C CYS A 197 -0.35 5.81 -3.03
N GLY A 198 -1.07 4.75 -2.64
CA GLY A 198 -2.27 4.84 -1.81
C GLY A 198 -3.59 5.14 -2.54
N GLU A 199 -3.55 5.49 -3.83
CA GLU A 199 -4.70 5.93 -4.62
C GLU A 199 -5.59 4.77 -5.11
N LEU A 200 -5.10 3.53 -5.07
CA LEU A 200 -5.85 2.32 -5.38
C LEU A 200 -5.92 1.41 -4.15
N PRO A 201 -6.92 1.60 -3.27
CA PRO A 201 -7.35 0.56 -2.35
C PRO A 201 -8.08 -0.53 -3.12
N ALA A 202 -7.58 -1.76 -3.04
CA ALA A 202 -8.19 -2.88 -3.73
C ALA A 202 -7.96 -4.20 -2.98
N PRO A 203 -8.82 -5.21 -3.20
CA PRO A 203 -8.53 -6.55 -2.75
C PRO A 203 -7.29 -7.14 -3.44
N PRO A 204 -6.75 -8.25 -2.91
CA PRO A 204 -5.65 -8.96 -3.54
C PRO A 204 -5.93 -9.39 -4.98
N ASN A 205 -4.87 -9.46 -5.78
CA ASN A 205 -4.87 -9.84 -7.20
C ASN A 205 -5.59 -8.85 -8.14
N ILE A 206 -5.88 -7.63 -7.69
CA ILE A 206 -6.37 -6.55 -8.55
C ILE A 206 -5.20 -5.74 -9.11
N SER A 207 -5.30 -5.40 -10.39
CA SER A 207 -4.43 -4.44 -11.06
C SER A 207 -5.20 -3.19 -11.49
N CYS A 208 -4.50 -2.08 -11.67
CA CYS A 208 -5.08 -0.86 -12.19
C CYS A 208 -4.17 -0.18 -13.21
N ASN A 209 -4.78 0.22 -14.32
CA ASN A 209 -4.26 1.15 -15.30
C ASN A 209 -4.83 2.55 -15.02
N LEU A 210 -3.98 3.57 -15.20
CA LEU A 210 -4.29 4.94 -14.80
C LEU A 210 -4.16 5.88 -16.00
N GLY A 211 -5.08 6.83 -16.11
CA GLY A 211 -4.99 7.98 -17.00
C GLY A 211 -5.06 9.28 -16.20
N SER A 212 -4.60 10.39 -16.77
CA SER A 212 -4.70 11.69 -16.13
C SER A 212 -5.10 12.75 -17.14
N ILE A 213 -6.11 13.54 -16.80
CA ILE A 213 -6.62 14.62 -17.65
C ILE A 213 -5.92 15.92 -17.25
N ASN A 214 -5.35 16.63 -18.23
CA ASN A 214 -4.78 17.96 -18.01
C ASN A 214 -5.88 19.02 -17.92
N LEU A 215 -6.29 19.38 -16.69
CA LEU A 215 -7.36 20.35 -16.45
C LEU A 215 -7.07 21.75 -17.01
N VAL A 216 -5.81 22.17 -17.14
CA VAL A 216 -5.45 23.48 -17.73
C VAL A 216 -5.90 23.57 -19.19
N LYS A 217 -5.92 22.45 -19.92
CA LYS A 217 -6.43 22.40 -21.32
C LYS A 217 -7.96 22.49 -21.43
N HIS A 218 -8.65 22.51 -20.28
CA HIS A 218 -10.10 22.62 -20.16
C HIS A 218 -10.51 23.96 -19.54
N MET A 219 -9.57 24.87 -19.27
CA MET A 219 -9.90 26.21 -18.79
C MET A 219 -10.23 27.15 -19.94
N VAL A 220 -11.24 28.00 -19.74
CA VAL A 220 -11.58 29.15 -20.58
C VAL A 220 -11.24 30.40 -19.79
N PHE A 221 -10.30 31.19 -20.31
CA PHE A 221 -9.91 32.47 -19.73
C PHE A 221 -10.69 33.58 -20.41
N LYS A 222 -11.37 34.41 -19.62
CA LYS A 222 -12.17 35.54 -20.09
C LYS A 222 -11.32 36.82 -20.09
N GLU A 223 -11.70 37.79 -20.91
CA GLU A 223 -10.97 39.06 -21.06
C GLU A 223 -10.93 39.89 -19.75
N ASP A 224 -11.92 39.69 -18.87
CA ASP A 224 -11.99 40.31 -17.54
C ASP A 224 -11.02 39.69 -16.51
N GLY A 225 -10.20 38.72 -16.93
CA GLY A 225 -9.24 38.01 -16.09
C GLY A 225 -9.83 36.85 -15.28
N SER A 226 -11.14 36.59 -15.38
CA SER A 226 -11.76 35.42 -14.77
C SER A 226 -11.53 34.16 -15.61
N ALA A 227 -11.69 32.98 -14.98
CA ALA A 227 -11.58 31.71 -15.67
C ALA A 227 -12.62 30.72 -15.18
N GLU A 228 -13.08 29.85 -16.08
CA GLU A 228 -13.99 28.76 -15.77
C GLU A 228 -13.56 27.47 -16.48
N ILE A 229 -14.05 26.33 -16.00
CA ILE A 229 -13.81 25.05 -16.65
C ILE A 229 -14.85 24.87 -17.76
N ASN A 230 -14.39 24.53 -18.96
CA ASN A 230 -15.23 24.04 -20.04
C ASN A 230 -15.70 22.62 -19.70
N LEU A 231 -16.89 22.52 -19.10
CA LEU A 231 -17.47 21.26 -18.65
C LEU A 231 -17.82 20.32 -19.81
N ASP A 232 -18.32 20.84 -20.93
CA ASP A 232 -18.66 20.03 -22.10
C ASP A 232 -17.42 19.32 -22.67
N LYS A 233 -16.30 20.05 -22.79
CA LYS A 233 -15.03 19.49 -23.24
C LYS A 233 -14.46 18.47 -22.24
N LEU A 234 -14.64 18.75 -20.94
CA LEU A 234 -14.19 17.84 -19.89
C LEU A 234 -15.00 16.53 -19.91
N ASP A 235 -16.31 16.59 -20.16
CA ASP A 235 -17.18 15.43 -20.29
C ASP A 235 -16.78 14.54 -21.49
N GLU A 236 -16.56 15.14 -22.66
CA GLU A 236 -16.08 14.44 -23.86
C GLU A 236 -14.72 13.76 -23.63
N THR A 237 -13.79 14.50 -23.02
CA THR A 237 -12.44 14.00 -22.73
C THR A 237 -12.49 12.86 -21.71
N THR A 238 -13.32 12.99 -20.67
CA THR A 238 -13.49 11.95 -19.64
C THR A 238 -14.10 10.69 -20.24
N THR A 239 -15.14 10.80 -21.06
CA THR A 239 -15.78 9.66 -21.74
C THR A 239 -14.78 8.91 -22.62
N THR A 240 -13.98 9.64 -23.40
CA THR A 240 -12.93 9.03 -24.23
C THR A 240 -11.85 8.37 -23.38
N ALA A 241 -11.43 9.00 -22.28
CA ALA A 241 -10.41 8.47 -21.39
C ALA A 241 -10.87 7.18 -20.69
N VAL A 242 -12.14 7.09 -20.27
CA VAL A 242 -12.71 5.85 -19.71
C VAL A 242 -12.63 4.73 -20.73
N ARG A 243 -13.07 4.96 -21.97
CA ARG A 243 -12.99 3.96 -23.05
C ARG A 243 -11.55 3.58 -23.44
N PHE A 244 -10.59 4.49 -23.26
CA PHE A 244 -9.17 4.19 -23.52
C PHE A 244 -8.56 3.30 -22.42
N LEU A 245 -9.08 3.39 -21.20
CA LEU A 245 -8.61 2.61 -20.06
C LEU A 245 -9.31 1.24 -19.96
N ASP A 246 -10.54 1.12 -20.44
CA ASP A 246 -11.24 -0.16 -20.62
C ASP A 246 -10.62 -1.00 -21.77
#